data_AF-A0AAJ5S6H0-F1
#
_entry.id   AF-A0AAJ5S6H0-F1
#
_cell.length_a   1.000
_cell.length_b   1.000
_cell.length_c   1.000
_cell.angle_alpha   90.00
_cell.angle_beta   90.00
_cell.angle_gamma   90.00
#
_symmetry.space_group_name_H-M   'P 1'
#
loop_
_entity.id
_entity.type
_entity.pdbx_description
1 polymer ?
#
loop_
_entity_poly.entity_id
_entity_poly.type
_entity_poly.pdbx_seq_one_letter_code
_entity_poly.pdbx_strand_id
1 'polypeptide(L)'
;MPPPFVFPSPDNMSINDPHLFVHRTKVIGLFNQAKGMQRVRMSSEIETWFDQTARSMSWVDVRFSSDGCTLTCSLIHEREARSQQNTGNVVSLEQQARRFGK
;
A
#
# COMPACT_ATOMS: atom_id res chain seq x y z
N MET A 1 18.65 -13.43 -23.44
CA MET A 1 17.51 -12.48 -23.42
C MET A 1 17.49 -11.79 -22.07
N PRO A 2 17.23 -10.48 -21.99
CA PRO A 2 16.94 -9.84 -20.71
C PRO A 2 15.73 -10.54 -20.06
N PRO A 3 15.70 -10.72 -18.73
CA PRO A 3 14.52 -11.27 -18.07
C PRO A 3 13.30 -10.38 -18.35
N PRO A 4 12.10 -10.96 -18.48
CA PRO A 4 10.88 -10.19 -18.65
C PRO A 4 10.72 -9.19 -17.50
N PHE A 5 10.21 -8.00 -17.79
CA PHE A 5 9.92 -7.03 -16.75
C PHE A 5 8.75 -7.57 -15.93
N VAL A 6 9.01 -7.85 -14.66
CA VAL A 6 7.98 -8.27 -13.70
C VAL A 6 7.53 -7.06 -12.91
N PHE A 7 6.20 -6.87 -12.84
CA PHE A 7 5.61 -5.81 -12.03
C PHE A 7 5.85 -6.10 -10.54
N PRO A 8 6.28 -5.12 -9.74
CA PRO A 8 6.56 -5.37 -8.33
C PRO A 8 5.30 -5.67 -7.51
N SER A 9 5.37 -6.67 -6.63
CA SER A 9 4.31 -6.98 -5.66
C SER A 9 4.55 -6.22 -4.34
N PRO A 10 3.48 -5.68 -3.71
CA PRO A 10 3.59 -5.11 -2.36
C PRO A 10 3.93 -6.16 -1.29
N ASP A 11 3.71 -7.46 -1.54
CA ASP A 11 4.00 -8.54 -0.57
C ASP A 11 5.48 -8.65 -0.20
N ASN A 12 6.36 -8.11 -1.05
CA ASN A 12 7.80 -8.10 -0.82
C ASN A 12 8.26 -6.90 0.05
N MET A 13 7.36 -6.00 0.42
CA MET A 13 7.68 -4.82 1.22
C MET A 13 7.66 -5.13 2.71
N SER A 14 8.40 -4.37 3.50
CA SER A 14 8.48 -4.53 4.95
C SER A 14 8.00 -3.27 5.65
N ILE A 15 7.56 -3.39 6.91
CA ILE A 15 7.04 -2.24 7.67
C ILE A 15 8.07 -1.10 7.78
N ASN A 16 9.36 -1.44 7.80
CA ASN A 16 10.44 -0.48 7.87
C ASN A 16 10.78 0.14 6.50
N ASP A 17 10.36 -0.48 5.41
CA ASP A 17 10.59 -0.02 4.04
C ASP A 17 9.34 -0.30 3.18
N PRO A 18 8.28 0.53 3.32
CA PRO A 18 7.01 0.34 2.62
C PRO A 18 7.01 0.93 1.20
N HIS A 19 8.12 1.52 0.78
CA HIS A 19 8.24 2.25 -0.48
C HIS A 19 9.11 1.50 -1.47
N LEU A 20 8.69 1.49 -2.74
CA LEU A 20 9.50 0.95 -3.83
C LEU A 20 9.65 1.99 -4.93
N PHE A 21 10.89 2.34 -5.23
CA PHE A 21 11.21 3.17 -6.38
C PHE A 21 11.38 2.32 -7.65
N VAL A 22 10.65 2.69 -8.70
CA VAL A 22 10.68 2.06 -10.02
C VAL A 22 11.17 3.08 -11.04
N HIS A 23 12.34 2.82 -11.63
CA HIS A 23 12.93 3.70 -12.62
C HIS A 23 12.06 3.80 -13.89
N ARG A 24 12.07 4.97 -14.53
CA ARG A 24 11.25 5.27 -15.72
C ARG A 24 11.40 4.26 -16.85
N THR A 25 12.62 3.77 -17.09
CA THR A 25 12.90 2.76 -18.12
C THR A 25 12.16 1.44 -17.86
N LYS A 26 12.04 1.04 -16.59
CA LYS A 26 11.30 -0.16 -16.19
C LYS A 26 9.79 0.02 -16.36
N VAL A 27 9.25 1.18 -16.03
CA VAL A 27 7.83 1.51 -16.24
C VAL A 27 7.45 1.40 -17.73
N ILE A 28 8.27 2.00 -18.60
CA ILE A 28 8.07 1.94 -20.06
C ILE A 28 8.20 0.50 -20.58
N GLY A 29 9.20 -0.24 -20.10
CA GLY A 29 9.39 -1.65 -20.44
C GLY A 29 8.18 -2.52 -20.08
N LEU A 30 7.61 -2.31 -18.89
CA LEU A 30 6.40 -3.01 -18.42
C LEU A 30 5.20 -2.72 -19.32
N PHE A 31 4.96 -1.45 -19.66
CA PHE A 31 3.87 -1.06 -20.55
C PHE A 31 4.01 -1.69 -21.93
N ASN A 32 5.21 -1.62 -22.51
CA ASN A 32 5.53 -2.18 -23.81
C ASN A 32 5.30 -3.70 -23.84
N GLN A 33 5.73 -4.41 -22.79
CA GLN A 33 5.52 -5.86 -22.67
C GLN A 33 4.03 -6.22 -22.53
N ALA A 34 3.27 -5.46 -21.74
CA ALA A 34 1.84 -5.72 -21.51
C ALA A 34 0.96 -5.40 -22.73
N LYS A 35 1.34 -4.40 -23.52
CA LYS A 35 0.56 -3.91 -24.68
C LYS A 35 1.11 -4.34 -26.03
N GLY A 36 2.27 -4.99 -26.09
CA GLY A 36 2.97 -5.31 -27.34
C GLY A 36 3.42 -4.06 -28.12
N MET A 37 3.71 -2.97 -27.42
CA MET A 37 4.12 -1.70 -28.02
C MET A 37 5.63 -1.44 -27.86
N GLN A 38 6.15 -0.40 -28.53
CA GLN A 38 7.54 0.04 -28.41
C GLN A 38 7.62 1.54 -28.13
N ARG A 39 7.05 1.98 -27.01
CA ARG A 39 7.19 3.36 -26.53
C ARG A 39 8.60 3.59 -25.99
N VAL A 40 9.15 4.77 -26.27
CA VAL A 40 10.50 5.18 -25.82
C VAL A 40 10.43 6.23 -24.72
N ARG A 41 9.33 6.99 -24.66
CA ARG A 41 9.12 8.10 -23.72
C ARG A 41 7.93 7.82 -22.83
N MET A 42 8.00 8.29 -21.59
CA MET A 42 6.84 8.30 -20.70
C MET A 42 5.77 9.23 -21.25
N SER A 43 4.52 8.78 -21.23
CA SER A 43 3.35 9.56 -21.56
C SER A 43 2.30 9.38 -20.46
N SER A 44 1.32 10.26 -20.41
CA SER A 44 0.21 10.16 -19.45
C SER A 44 -0.58 8.86 -19.58
N GLU A 45 -0.61 8.26 -20.78
CA GLU A 45 -1.19 6.93 -21.02
C GLU A 45 -0.44 5.84 -20.23
N ILE A 46 0.90 5.88 -20.24
CA ILE A 46 1.75 4.93 -19.51
C ILE A 46 1.58 5.12 -18.01
N GLU A 47 1.55 6.38 -17.54
CA GLU A 47 1.34 6.72 -16.12
C GLU A 47 -0.02 6.22 -15.64
N THR A 48 -1.09 6.49 -16.41
CA THR A 48 -2.44 6.05 -16.07
C THR A 48 -2.54 4.53 -16.02
N TRP A 49 -1.96 3.85 -17.01
CA TRP A 49 -1.93 2.38 -17.04
C TRP A 49 -1.16 1.81 -15.85
N PHE A 50 -0.02 2.41 -15.50
CA PHE A 50 0.82 1.96 -14.40
C PHE A 50 0.13 2.16 -13.04
N ASP A 51 -0.52 3.31 -12.82
CA ASP A 51 -1.32 3.59 -11.62
C ASP A 51 -2.45 2.57 -11.47
N GLN A 52 -3.22 2.33 -12.54
CA GLN A 52 -4.31 1.35 -12.51
C GLN A 52 -3.79 -0.06 -12.19
N THR A 53 -2.69 -0.46 -12.82
CA THR A 53 -2.07 -1.78 -12.57
C THR A 53 -1.59 -1.91 -11.13
N ALA A 54 -0.95 -0.87 -10.59
CA ALA A 54 -0.50 -0.84 -9.20
C ALA A 54 -1.68 -0.95 -8.22
N ARG A 55 -2.76 -0.19 -8.45
CA ARG A 55 -3.98 -0.27 -7.62
C ARG A 55 -4.64 -1.64 -7.68
N SER A 56 -4.66 -2.29 -8.86
CA SER A 56 -5.15 -3.67 -8.98
C SER A 56 -4.29 -4.69 -8.24
N MET A 57 -3.02 -4.36 -7.97
CA MET A 57 -2.09 -5.17 -7.17
C MET A 57 -2.02 -4.72 -5.70
N SER A 58 -3.01 -3.97 -5.20
CA SER A 58 -3.10 -3.52 -3.81
C SER A 58 -1.98 -2.56 -3.35
N TRP A 59 -1.34 -1.85 -4.28
CA TRP A 59 -0.55 -0.67 -3.92
C TRP A 59 -1.48 0.48 -3.51
N VAL A 60 -1.12 1.20 -2.44
CA VAL A 60 -1.95 2.26 -1.86
C VAL A 60 -1.76 3.59 -2.59
N ASP A 61 -0.51 3.93 -2.85
CA ASP A 61 -0.16 5.20 -3.49
C ASP A 61 0.90 4.99 -4.58
N VAL A 62 0.79 5.83 -5.61
CA VAL A 62 1.65 5.83 -6.80
C VAL A 62 2.02 7.28 -7.09
N ARG A 63 3.31 7.60 -6.96
CA ARG A 63 3.83 8.97 -7.14
C ARG A 63 4.84 9.00 -8.27
N PHE A 64 4.50 9.70 -9.34
CA PHE A 64 5.41 9.92 -10.47
C PHE A 64 6.35 11.10 -10.22
N SER A 65 7.59 10.94 -10.68
CA SER A 65 8.67 11.93 -10.64
C SER A 65 9.39 11.95 -12.00
N SER A 66 10.35 12.87 -12.19
CA SER A 66 11.16 12.96 -13.42
C SER A 66 11.90 11.65 -13.75
N ASP A 67 12.38 10.97 -12.72
CA ASP A 67 13.28 9.83 -12.81
C ASP A 67 12.55 8.47 -12.76
N GLY A 68 11.29 8.47 -12.34
CA GLY A 68 10.51 7.24 -12.22
C GLY A 68 9.25 7.39 -11.39
N CYS A 69 8.91 6.33 -10.66
CA CYS A 69 7.70 6.23 -9.87
C CYS A 69 8.00 5.63 -8.51
N THR A 70 7.45 6.20 -7.45
CA THR A 70 7.46 5.62 -6.10
C THR A 70 6.12 4.96 -5.83
N LEU A 71 6.16 3.68 -5.49
CA LEU A 71 5.02 2.89 -5.06
C LEU A 71 5.01 2.80 -3.53
N THR A 72 3.85 2.88 -2.90
CA THR A 72 3.69 2.75 -1.44
C THR A 72 2.66 1.68 -1.12
N CYS A 73 3.02 0.73 -0.26
CA CYS A 73 2.12 -0.35 0.16
C CYS A 73 1.41 -0.03 1.50
N SER A 74 0.20 -0.55 1.69
CA SER A 74 -0.47 -0.52 3.00
C SER A 74 0.05 -1.68 3.81
N LEU A 75 1.00 -1.42 4.70
CA LEU A 75 1.37 -2.38 5.72
C LEU A 75 0.52 -2.07 6.95
N ILE A 76 -0.79 -2.32 6.82
CA ILE A 76 -1.67 -2.29 7.99
C ILE A 76 -1.23 -3.46 8.85
N HIS A 77 -0.59 -3.14 9.96
CA HIS A 77 -0.29 -4.09 11.01
C HIS A 77 -1.60 -4.70 11.50
N GLU A 78 -1.88 -5.95 11.12
CA GLU A 78 -2.99 -6.74 11.66
C GLU A 78 -2.89 -6.92 13.20
N ARG A 79 -1.80 -6.46 13.83
CA ARG A 79 -1.62 -6.41 15.28
C ARG A 79 -2.50 -5.37 15.98
N GLU A 80 -2.88 -4.27 15.33
CA GLU A 80 -3.68 -3.23 15.99
C GLU A 80 -5.20 -3.46 15.88
N ALA A 81 -5.67 -4.20 14.87
CA ALA A 81 -7.08 -4.53 14.73
C ALA A 81 -7.59 -5.49 15.84
N ARG A 82 -6.70 -6.26 16.47
CA ARG A 82 -7.04 -7.16 17.59
C ARG A 82 -6.91 -6.55 18.97
N SER A 83 -6.22 -5.41 19.12
CA SER A 83 -5.90 -4.86 20.46
C SER A 83 -6.97 -3.90 21.01
N GLN A 84 -7.85 -3.35 20.16
CA GLN A 84 -8.92 -2.45 20.63
C GLN A 84 -10.24 -3.15 21.01
N GLN A 85 -10.39 -4.46 20.81
CA GLN A 85 -11.62 -5.19 21.17
C GLN A 85 -11.60 -5.85 22.56
N ASN A 86 -10.53 -5.71 23.35
CA ASN A 86 -10.38 -6.42 24.64
C ASN A 86 -10.17 -5.51 25.88
N THR A 87 -10.82 -4.34 25.91
CA THR A 87 -10.95 -3.53 27.13
C THR A 87 -12.39 -3.09 27.38
N GLY A 88 -13.34 -3.96 27.05
CA GLY A 88 -14.77 -3.81 27.38
C GLY A 88 -15.20 -4.56 28.64
N ASN A 89 -14.28 -4.90 29.56
CA ASN A 89 -14.62 -5.62 30.79
C ASN A 89 -14.17 -4.82 32.02
N VAL A 90 -14.89 -3.74 32.33
CA VAL A 90 -14.91 -3.16 33.68
C VAL A 90 -16.21 -3.57 34.35
N VAL A 91 -16.16 -4.74 34.98
CA VAL A 91 -17.03 -5.05 36.12
C VAL A 91 -16.80 -3.97 37.18
N SER A 92 -17.80 -3.12 37.42
CA SER A 92 -17.88 -2.36 38.67
C SER A 92 -19.18 -2.74 39.38
N LEU A 93 -19.04 -3.89 40.03
CA LEU A 93 -19.56 -4.27 41.34
C LEU A 93 -20.53 -3.27 42.01
N GLU A 94 -21.70 -3.80 42.33
CA GLU A 94 -22.70 -3.39 43.30
C GLU A 94 -22.31 -2.39 44.41
N GLN A 95 -23.31 -1.55 44.71
CA GLN A 95 -23.80 -1.17 46.05
C GLN A 95 -22.78 -0.62 47.07
N GLN A 96 -23.00 0.63 47.50
CA GLN A 96 -23.39 1.01 48.87
C GLN A 96 -23.24 2.52 49.08
N ALA A 97 -23.99 3.03 50.06
CA ALA A 97 -23.93 4.39 50.62
C ALA A 97 -24.80 5.50 49.95
N ARG A 98 -26.12 5.33 49.99
CA ARG A 98 -27.05 6.45 50.29
C ARG A 98 -28.12 6.02 51.29
N ARG A 99 -27.68 5.65 52.48
CA ARG A 99 -28.44 5.75 53.73
C ARG A 99 -27.52 6.44 54.73
N PHE A 100 -28.08 7.42 55.45
CA PHE A 100 -27.45 8.31 56.45
C PHE A 100 -26.62 9.45 55.84
N GLY A 101 -26.89 10.74 56.01
CA GLY A 101 -27.94 11.46 56.75
C GLY A 101 -27.48 12.92 56.97
N LYS A 102 -28.39 13.89 56.81
CA LYS A 102 -28.63 14.98 57.75
C LYS A 102 -29.89 15.75 57.32
#